data_AF-A0A8B7DSI5-F1
#
_entry.id   AF-A0A8B7DSI5-F1
#
_cell.length_a   1.000
_cell.length_b   1.000
_cell.length_c   1.000
_cell.angle_alpha   90.00
_cell.angle_beta   90.00
_cell.angle_gamma   90.00
#
_symmetry.space_group_name_H-M   'P 1'
#
loop_
_entity.id
_entity.type
_entity.pdbx_description
1 polymer ?
#
loop_
_entity_poly.entity_id
_entity_poly.type
_entity_poly.pdbx_seq_one_letter_code
_entity_poly.pdbx_strand_id
1 'polypeptide(L)'
;MGIAGSDVSKQAADMILLDDNFASIVTGVEEGRLIFDNLKKSIVYTLTSNIPEITPFLMYILFGIPLPLGTVTILCIDLGTDLIPAISLAYEKAESDIMKRKPRDPSHDKLVNERLISVAYGMIGMAQACGGFFTYFVIMAENGFMPSDLFGIRIRWDDINVNTLPDSYGNEWTYHQRKELELTCQTAFFTTIVVVQWGTLIASKTRKLSLFSQGMGNWFLNFGLFFETALAIFLQYTPGINMGLRLRPMNFSWWFTGLPYTFLIIISDEIRRYILRRYPKGWVEQETYY
;
A
#
# COMPACT_ATOMS: atom_id res chain seq x y z
N MET A 1 31.55 -21.96 -16.12
CA MET A 1 31.70 -23.36 -15.69
C MET A 1 32.60 -23.38 -14.47
N GLY A 2 32.08 -23.88 -13.36
CA GLY A 2 32.76 -23.95 -12.08
C GLY A 2 33.87 -24.99 -12.06
N ILE A 3 33.73 -26.08 -12.83
CA ILE A 3 34.72 -27.16 -12.90
C ILE A 3 35.62 -26.98 -14.11
N ALA A 4 35.06 -26.99 -15.32
CA ALA A 4 35.83 -26.96 -16.57
C ALA A 4 36.39 -25.57 -16.95
N GLY A 5 35.91 -24.49 -16.33
CA GLY A 5 36.33 -23.12 -16.65
C GLY A 5 37.73 -22.80 -16.11
N SER A 6 38.49 -21.97 -16.83
CA SER A 6 39.73 -21.39 -16.31
C SER A 6 39.45 -20.36 -15.22
N ASP A 7 40.38 -20.15 -14.29
CA ASP A 7 40.17 -19.19 -13.20
C ASP A 7 39.98 -17.76 -13.70
N VAL A 8 40.65 -17.39 -14.80
CA VAL A 8 40.45 -16.10 -15.48
C VAL A 8 39.01 -15.96 -15.98
N SER A 9 38.44 -17.02 -16.57
CA SER A 9 37.05 -16.99 -17.05
C SER A 9 36.03 -16.94 -15.90
N LYS A 10 36.33 -17.58 -14.76
CA LYS A 10 35.48 -17.54 -13.56
C LYS A 10 35.47 -16.14 -12.93
N GLN A 11 36.62 -15.46 -12.90
CA GLN A 11 36.73 -14.10 -12.35
C GLN A 11 36.11 -13.04 -13.26
N ALA A 12 36.07 -13.26 -14.57
CA ALA A 12 35.48 -12.33 -15.53
C ALA A 12 33.96 -12.48 -15.70
N ALA A 13 33.34 -13.54 -15.16
CA ALA A 13 31.91 -13.82 -15.35
C ALA A 13 31.06 -13.32 -14.17
N ASP A 14 29.87 -12.80 -14.47
CA ASP A 14 28.90 -12.36 -13.45
C ASP A 14 28.15 -13.52 -12.76
N MET A 15 28.16 -14.71 -13.37
CA MET A 15 27.48 -15.90 -12.87
C MET A 15 28.30 -17.15 -13.18
N ILE A 16 28.45 -18.03 -12.18
CA ILE A 16 29.22 -19.28 -12.29
C ILE A 16 28.29 -20.47 -12.06
N LEU A 17 28.26 -21.40 -13.03
CA LEU A 17 27.59 -22.70 -12.90
C LEU A 17 28.49 -23.67 -12.14
N LEU A 18 28.22 -23.89 -10.85
CA LEU A 18 29.09 -24.70 -9.97
C LEU A 18 29.12 -26.18 -10.38
N ASP A 19 28.02 -26.70 -10.91
CA ASP A 19 27.81 -28.09 -11.30
C ASP A 19 28.06 -28.36 -12.79
N ASP A 20 28.49 -27.34 -13.54
CA ASP A 20 28.69 -27.40 -15.00
C ASP A 20 27.43 -27.88 -15.77
N ASN A 21 26.24 -27.70 -15.20
CA ASN A 21 24.98 -28.05 -15.85
C ASN A 21 24.45 -26.89 -16.68
N PHE A 22 24.45 -27.05 -18.01
CA PHE A 22 23.97 -26.02 -18.93
C PHE A 22 22.45 -25.76 -18.82
N ALA A 23 21.68 -26.72 -18.28
CA ALA A 23 20.24 -26.55 -18.05
C ALA A 23 19.95 -25.40 -17.07
N SER A 24 20.89 -25.08 -16.17
CA SER A 24 20.79 -23.96 -15.22
C SER A 24 20.64 -22.60 -15.91
N ILE A 25 21.05 -22.46 -17.17
CA ILE A 25 20.81 -21.24 -17.97
C ILE A 25 19.32 -21.09 -18.27
N VAL A 26 18.63 -22.19 -18.60
CA VAL A 26 17.18 -22.17 -18.86
C VAL A 26 16.43 -21.78 -17.60
N THR A 27 16.78 -22.37 -16.46
CA THR A 27 16.25 -22.00 -15.14
C THR A 27 16.54 -20.54 -14.80
N GLY A 28 17.76 -20.05 -15.07
CA GLY A 28 18.13 -18.66 -14.82
C GLY A 28 17.31 -17.67 -15.65
N VAL A 29 17.00 -18.01 -16.91
CA VAL A 29 16.12 -17.20 -17.76
C VAL A 29 14.68 -17.23 -17.25
N GLU A 30 14.19 -18.38 -16.77
CA GLU A 30 12.86 -18.52 -16.17
C GLU A 30 12.73 -17.67 -14.90
N GLU A 31 13.66 -17.80 -13.97
CA GLU A 31 13.69 -17.04 -12.71
C GLU A 31 13.87 -15.53 -12.95
N GLY A 32 14.74 -15.15 -13.89
CA GLY A 32 14.92 -13.74 -14.28
C GLY A 32 13.66 -13.11 -14.87
N ARG A 33 12.88 -13.89 -15.61
CA ARG A 33 11.57 -13.48 -16.15
C ARG A 33 10.51 -13.41 -15.06
N LEU A 34 10.51 -14.35 -14.12
CA LEU A 34 9.57 -14.41 -12.99
C LEU A 34 9.78 -13.22 -12.05
N ILE A 35 11.03 -12.98 -11.62
CA ILE A 35 11.34 -11.91 -10.67
C ILE A 35 11.02 -10.53 -11.27
N PHE A 36 11.21 -10.32 -12.57
CA PHE A 36 10.84 -9.07 -13.22
C PHE A 36 9.34 -8.77 -13.12
N ASP A 37 8.49 -9.76 -13.37
CA ASP A 37 7.04 -9.59 -13.25
C ASP A 37 6.60 -9.42 -11.79
N ASN A 38 7.25 -10.13 -10.87
CA ASN A 38 6.96 -10.03 -9.43
C ASN A 38 7.43 -8.68 -8.84
N LEU A 39 8.55 -8.14 -9.31
CA LEU A 39 9.02 -6.80 -8.94
C LEU A 39 8.02 -5.73 -9.36
N LYS A 40 7.39 -5.84 -10.55
CA LYS A 40 6.31 -4.92 -10.93
C LYS A 40 5.16 -4.94 -9.92
N LYS A 41 4.75 -6.13 -9.47
CA LYS A 41 3.68 -6.29 -8.47
C LYS A 41 4.07 -5.66 -7.13
N SER A 42 5.29 -5.92 -6.67
CA SER A 42 5.84 -5.35 -5.43
C SER A 42 5.90 -3.81 -5.50
N ILE A 43 6.34 -3.26 -6.64
CA ILE A 43 6.40 -1.81 -6.85
C ILE A 43 4.99 -1.19 -6.90
N VAL A 44 4.01 -1.83 -7.53
CA VAL A 44 2.62 -1.32 -7.52
C VAL A 44 2.09 -1.25 -6.10
N TYR A 45 2.31 -2.30 -5.32
CA TYR A 45 1.87 -2.37 -3.93
C TYR A 45 2.46 -1.20 -3.10
N THR A 46 3.77 -0.98 -3.18
CA THR A 46 4.43 0.09 -2.41
C THR A 46 4.12 1.49 -2.93
N LEU A 47 3.98 1.67 -4.24
CA LEU A 47 3.62 2.99 -4.78
C LEU A 47 2.18 3.38 -4.40
N THR A 48 1.28 2.41 -4.27
CA THR A 48 -0.13 2.71 -4.01
C THR A 48 -0.35 3.42 -2.66
N SER A 49 0.39 3.06 -1.60
CA SER A 49 0.31 3.70 -0.27
C SER A 49 0.81 5.15 -0.25
N ASN A 50 1.62 5.57 -1.21
CA ASN A 50 2.11 6.96 -1.23
C ASN A 50 0.99 8.00 -1.37
N ILE A 51 -0.13 7.65 -2.04
CA ILE A 51 -1.25 8.59 -2.24
C ILE A 51 -2.00 8.90 -0.94
N PRO A 52 -2.48 7.92 -0.15
CA PRO A 52 -3.07 8.21 1.16
C PRO A 52 -2.09 8.83 2.16
N GLU A 53 -0.78 8.82 1.90
CA GLU A 53 0.22 9.47 2.75
C GLU A 53 0.48 10.94 2.37
N ILE A 54 0.51 11.26 1.08
CA ILE A 54 0.73 12.61 0.58
C ILE A 54 -0.55 13.46 0.67
N THR A 55 -1.70 12.87 0.38
CA THR A 55 -2.98 13.60 0.35
C THR A 55 -3.38 14.26 1.68
N PRO A 56 -3.13 13.69 2.88
CA PRO A 56 -3.31 14.37 4.17
C PRO A 56 -2.57 15.71 4.25
N PHE A 57 -1.31 15.77 3.81
CA PHE A 57 -0.54 17.01 3.82
C PHE A 57 -1.08 18.02 2.81
N LEU A 58 -1.48 17.56 1.63
CA LEU A 58 -2.13 18.43 0.64
C LEU A 58 -3.43 19.03 1.18
N MET A 59 -4.28 18.22 1.82
CA MET A 59 -5.53 18.70 2.41
C MET A 59 -5.28 19.64 3.59
N TYR A 60 -4.29 19.34 4.43
CA TYR A 60 -3.86 20.22 5.54
C TYR A 60 -3.42 21.61 5.05
N ILE A 61 -2.72 21.68 3.92
CA ILE A 61 -2.24 22.95 3.35
C ILE A 61 -3.36 23.69 2.60
N LEU A 62 -4.09 23.00 1.72
CA LEU A 62 -5.07 23.63 0.82
C LEU A 62 -6.37 24.01 1.52
N PHE A 63 -6.85 23.16 2.43
CA PHE A 63 -8.16 23.31 3.08
C PHE A 63 -8.06 23.73 4.55
N GLY A 64 -6.85 23.78 5.11
CA GLY A 64 -6.63 24.20 6.50
C GLY A 64 -7.37 23.34 7.52
N ILE A 65 -7.48 22.03 7.26
CA ILE A 65 -8.01 21.04 8.21
C ILE A 65 -6.92 20.60 9.21
N PRO A 66 -7.25 20.04 10.39
CA PRO A 66 -6.28 19.42 11.29
C PRO A 66 -5.53 18.27 10.63
N LEU A 67 -4.26 18.06 10.98
CA LEU A 67 -3.38 17.10 10.28
C LEU A 67 -3.92 15.65 10.36
N PRO A 68 -4.38 15.06 9.24
CA PRO A 68 -5.02 13.74 9.27
C PRO A 68 -4.03 12.59 9.49
N LEU A 69 -2.79 12.72 9.02
CA LEU A 69 -1.75 11.70 9.13
C LEU A 69 -0.42 12.37 9.49
N GLY A 70 0.28 11.82 10.49
CA GLY A 70 1.56 12.35 10.95
C GLY A 70 2.75 11.76 10.20
N THR A 71 3.91 12.42 10.29
CA THR A 71 5.15 11.91 9.67
C THR A 71 5.62 10.61 10.31
N VAL A 72 5.46 10.46 11.63
CA VAL A 72 5.84 9.23 12.35
C VAL A 72 4.98 8.04 11.90
N THR A 73 3.67 8.26 11.70
CA THR A 73 2.76 7.21 11.21
C THR A 73 3.09 6.78 9.78
N ILE A 74 3.54 7.70 8.92
CA ILE A 74 4.03 7.36 7.57
C ILE A 74 5.25 6.45 7.66
N LEU A 75 6.24 6.79 8.50
CA LEU A 75 7.42 5.95 8.69
C LEU A 75 7.06 4.55 9.21
N CYS A 76 6.03 4.44 10.07
CA CYS A 76 5.53 3.15 10.53
C CYS A 76 4.90 2.30 9.41
N ILE A 77 4.35 2.94 8.37
CA ILE A 77 3.79 2.25 7.20
C ILE A 77 4.93 1.75 6.32
N ASP A 78 5.73 2.68 5.81
CA ASP A 78 6.80 2.40 4.83
C ASP A 78 7.88 1.45 5.36
N LEU A 79 8.34 1.66 6.59
CA LEU A 79 9.44 0.91 7.18
C LEU A 79 8.96 -0.24 8.08
N GLY A 80 7.67 -0.30 8.37
CA GLY A 80 7.09 -1.25 9.30
C GLY A 80 6.13 -2.21 8.62
N THR A 81 4.90 -1.78 8.41
CA THR A 81 3.80 -2.66 8.00
C THR A 81 3.95 -3.15 6.57
N ASP A 82 4.35 -2.29 5.63
CA ASP A 82 4.37 -2.63 4.19
C ASP A 82 5.56 -3.48 3.74
N LEU A 83 6.62 -3.56 4.55
CA LEU A 83 7.87 -4.22 4.18
C LEU A 83 7.68 -5.72 3.89
N ILE A 84 7.06 -6.46 4.82
CA ILE A 84 6.88 -7.92 4.67
C ILE A 84 5.88 -8.25 3.53
N PRO A 85 4.70 -7.61 3.45
CA PRO A 85 3.80 -7.78 2.31
C PRO A 85 4.47 -7.50 0.96
N ALA A 86 5.22 -6.42 0.83
CA ALA A 86 5.91 -6.07 -0.42
C ALA A 86 6.94 -7.13 -0.85
N ILE A 87 7.71 -7.67 0.10
CA ILE A 87 8.68 -8.74 -0.15
C ILE A 87 7.96 -10.05 -0.50
N SER A 88 6.80 -10.33 0.09
CA SER A 88 6.04 -11.57 -0.14
C SER A 88 5.58 -11.73 -1.60
N LEU A 89 5.39 -10.61 -2.32
CA LEU A 89 5.05 -10.60 -3.74
C LEU A 89 6.18 -11.11 -4.63
N ALA A 90 7.44 -11.10 -4.16
CA ALA A 90 8.56 -11.69 -4.87
C ALA A 90 8.43 -13.22 -5.02
N TYR A 91 7.71 -13.87 -4.09
CA TYR A 91 7.47 -15.31 -4.06
C TYR A 91 6.23 -15.75 -4.86
N GLU A 92 5.62 -14.85 -5.63
CA GLU A 92 4.49 -15.24 -6.48
C GLU A 92 4.89 -16.13 -7.64
N LYS A 93 4.00 -17.05 -8.01
CA LYS A 93 4.21 -17.94 -9.15
C LYS A 93 3.84 -17.23 -10.46
N ALA A 94 4.41 -17.72 -11.56
CA ALA A 94 4.08 -17.23 -12.89
C ALA A 94 2.58 -17.38 -13.20
N GLU A 95 1.97 -16.34 -13.77
CA GLU A 95 0.56 -16.35 -14.19
C GLU A 95 0.35 -17.05 -15.54
N SER A 96 1.41 -17.24 -16.32
CA SER A 96 1.35 -17.87 -17.64
C SER A 96 2.70 -18.52 -17.93
N ASP A 97 2.77 -19.29 -19.02
CA ASP A 97 4.02 -19.90 -19.46
C ASP A 97 5.02 -18.82 -19.92
N ILE A 98 5.84 -18.35 -18.98
CA ILE A 98 6.84 -17.29 -19.18
C ILE A 98 8.00 -17.72 -20.07
N MET A 99 8.13 -19.00 -20.39
CA MET A 99 9.16 -19.50 -21.30
C MET A 99 8.71 -19.45 -22.76
N LYS A 100 7.39 -19.44 -23.03
CA LYS A 100 6.84 -19.29 -24.38
C LYS A 100 6.83 -17.84 -24.91
N ARG A 101 6.94 -16.83 -24.04
CA ARG A 101 6.99 -15.42 -24.47
C ARG A 101 8.37 -15.06 -25.05
N LYS A 102 8.39 -14.11 -25.99
CA LYS A 102 9.63 -13.52 -26.50
C LYS A 102 10.33 -12.72 -25.39
N PRO A 103 11.67 -12.54 -25.46
CA PRO A 103 12.38 -11.62 -24.59
C PRO A 103 11.77 -10.21 -24.65
N ARG A 104 11.73 -9.53 -23.51
CA ARG A 104 11.21 -8.15 -23.41
C ARG A 104 12.06 -7.18 -24.23
N ASP A 105 11.43 -6.13 -24.74
CA ASP A 105 12.17 -5.01 -25.34
C ASP A 105 12.60 -4.03 -24.23
N PRO A 106 13.92 -3.79 -24.03
CA PRO A 106 14.39 -2.86 -23.00
C PRO A 106 13.88 -1.41 -23.14
N SER A 107 13.52 -0.99 -24.36
CA SER A 107 13.07 0.38 -24.65
C SER A 107 11.58 0.59 -24.37
N HIS A 108 10.76 -0.40 -24.70
CA HIS A 108 9.29 -0.34 -24.56
C HIS A 108 8.79 -1.00 -23.25
N ASP A 109 9.32 -2.16 -22.89
CA ASP A 109 8.89 -2.95 -21.73
C ASP A 109 9.70 -2.60 -20.47
N LYS A 110 9.45 -1.39 -19.97
CA LYS A 110 10.06 -0.87 -18.74
C LYS A 110 9.47 -1.54 -17.48
N LEU A 111 10.26 -1.53 -16.40
CA LEU A 111 9.82 -2.02 -15.09
C LEU A 111 8.70 -1.14 -14.53
N VAL A 112 8.86 0.18 -14.60
CA VAL A 112 7.83 1.16 -14.25
C VAL A 112 7.44 1.91 -15.52
N ASN A 113 6.15 1.88 -15.85
CA ASN A 113 5.56 2.60 -16.98
C ASN A 113 4.41 3.48 -16.50
N GLU A 114 3.93 4.37 -17.38
CA GLU A 114 2.84 5.30 -17.06
C GLU A 114 1.54 4.57 -16.69
N ARG A 115 1.30 3.39 -17.27
CA ARG A 115 0.15 2.53 -16.96
C ARG A 115 0.18 2.05 -15.50
N LEU A 116 1.36 1.64 -15.03
CA LEU A 116 1.58 1.22 -13.65
C LEU A 116 1.26 2.37 -12.69
N ILE A 117 1.78 3.56 -13.00
CA ILE A 117 1.54 4.76 -12.20
C ILE A 117 0.05 5.13 -12.22
N SER A 118 -0.60 5.06 -13.38
CA SER A 118 -2.04 5.35 -13.53
C SER A 118 -2.91 4.43 -12.65
N VAL A 119 -2.61 3.13 -12.62
CA VAL A 119 -3.33 2.18 -11.76
C VAL A 119 -3.01 2.39 -10.29
N ALA A 120 -1.71 2.47 -9.94
CA ALA A 120 -1.26 2.59 -8.56
C ALA A 120 -1.71 3.92 -7.93
N TYR A 121 -1.38 5.05 -8.55
CA TYR A 121 -1.68 6.36 -8.00
C TYR A 121 -3.11 6.82 -8.32
N GLY A 122 -3.56 6.62 -9.56
CA GLY A 122 -4.82 7.19 -10.03
C GLY A 122 -6.06 6.43 -9.57
N MET A 123 -6.00 5.09 -9.55
CA MET A 123 -7.16 4.26 -9.20
C MET A 123 -7.08 3.74 -7.76
N ILE A 124 -6.09 2.90 -7.47
CA ILE A 124 -6.06 2.19 -6.18
C ILE A 124 -5.68 3.16 -5.05
N GLY A 125 -4.64 3.98 -5.24
CA GLY A 125 -4.17 4.91 -4.23
C GLY A 125 -5.21 5.98 -3.89
N MET A 126 -5.97 6.44 -4.89
CA MET A 126 -7.08 7.37 -4.66
C MET A 126 -8.20 6.72 -3.83
N ALA A 127 -8.54 5.45 -4.10
CA ALA A 127 -9.52 4.72 -3.30
C ALA A 127 -9.05 4.53 -1.84
N GLN A 128 -7.75 4.28 -1.63
CA GLN A 128 -7.17 4.22 -0.29
C GLN A 128 -7.24 5.57 0.44
N ALA A 129 -6.91 6.68 -0.25
CA ALA A 129 -7.02 8.02 0.30
C ALA A 129 -8.45 8.36 0.70
N CYS A 130 -9.44 8.05 -0.15
CA CYS A 130 -10.86 8.20 0.20
C CYS A 130 -11.23 7.41 1.46
N GLY A 131 -10.71 6.19 1.62
CA GLY A 131 -10.89 5.39 2.82
C GLY A 131 -10.32 6.06 4.07
N GLY A 132 -9.07 6.51 4.01
CA GLY A 132 -8.43 7.21 5.14
C GLY A 132 -9.16 8.50 5.53
N PHE A 133 -9.56 9.32 4.55
CA PHE A 133 -10.34 10.54 4.82
C PHE A 133 -11.73 10.24 5.36
N PHE A 134 -12.38 9.17 4.90
CA PHE A 134 -13.67 8.75 5.44
C PHE A 134 -13.55 8.45 6.94
N THR A 135 -12.56 7.66 7.34
CA THR A 135 -12.31 7.36 8.76
C THR A 135 -12.01 8.62 9.57
N TYR A 136 -11.18 9.52 9.02
CA TYR A 136 -10.86 10.80 9.65
C TYR A 136 -12.12 11.64 9.91
N PHE A 137 -12.98 11.81 8.92
CA PHE A 137 -14.21 12.60 9.06
C PHE A 137 -15.22 11.93 10.00
N VAL A 138 -15.33 10.61 10.00
CA VAL A 138 -16.19 9.87 10.94
C VAL A 138 -15.76 10.12 12.38
N ILE A 139 -14.46 10.01 12.68
CA ILE A 139 -13.95 10.20 14.04
C ILE A 139 -14.09 11.66 14.49
N MET A 140 -13.80 12.61 13.60
CA MET A 140 -14.01 14.03 13.91
C MET A 140 -15.49 14.32 14.20
N ALA A 141 -16.41 13.79 13.40
CA ALA A 141 -17.85 14.00 13.58
C ALA A 141 -18.39 13.34 14.86
N GLU A 142 -17.95 12.12 15.18
CA GLU A 142 -18.31 11.43 16.43
C GLU A 142 -17.84 12.19 17.67
N ASN A 143 -16.71 12.92 17.58
CA ASN A 143 -16.16 13.74 18.66
C ASN A 143 -16.60 15.22 18.61
N GLY A 144 -17.57 15.58 17.77
CA GLY A 144 -18.19 16.91 17.80
C GLY A 144 -17.77 17.89 16.72
N PHE A 145 -16.79 17.54 15.88
CA PHE A 145 -16.34 18.38 14.78
C PHE A 145 -16.94 17.90 13.46
N MET A 146 -18.03 18.53 13.02
CA MET A 146 -18.64 18.21 11.73
C MET A 146 -17.70 18.55 10.56
N PRO A 147 -17.74 17.80 9.46
CA PRO A 147 -16.86 18.03 8.32
C PRO A 147 -16.92 19.45 7.74
N SER A 148 -18.05 20.13 7.82
CA SER A 148 -18.22 21.53 7.38
C SER A 148 -17.35 22.51 8.15
N ASP A 149 -17.14 22.26 9.44
CA ASP A 149 -16.54 23.20 10.38
C ASP A 149 -15.03 23.00 10.49
N LEU A 150 -14.52 21.90 9.94
CA LEU A 150 -13.10 21.59 9.88
C LEU A 150 -12.33 22.46 8.88
N PHE A 151 -13.00 23.02 7.88
CA PHE A 151 -12.35 23.82 6.85
C PHE A 151 -11.82 25.14 7.43
N GLY A 152 -10.52 25.37 7.32
CA GLY A 152 -9.85 26.57 7.83
C GLY A 152 -9.66 26.64 9.35
N ILE A 153 -10.04 25.60 10.10
CA ILE A 153 -9.92 25.58 11.57
C ILE A 153 -8.47 25.47 12.05
N ARG A 154 -7.55 25.01 11.17
CA ARG A 154 -6.13 24.74 11.47
C ARG A 154 -5.45 25.84 12.28
N ILE A 155 -5.62 27.12 11.92
CA ILE A 155 -4.93 28.22 12.61
C ILE A 155 -5.30 28.26 14.09
N ARG A 156 -6.58 28.06 14.41
CA ARG A 156 -7.06 28.01 15.80
C ARG A 156 -6.78 26.66 16.46
N TRP A 157 -6.76 25.59 15.66
CA TRP A 157 -6.47 24.24 16.11
C TRP A 157 -5.02 24.08 16.63
N ASP A 158 -4.06 24.65 15.90
CA ASP A 158 -2.63 24.57 16.21
C ASP A 158 -2.18 25.65 17.21
N ASP A 159 -3.01 26.66 17.50
CA ASP A 159 -2.68 27.70 18.48
C ASP A 159 -2.76 27.17 19.92
N ILE A 160 -1.62 27.23 20.61
CA ILE A 160 -1.43 26.79 22.00
C ILE A 160 -2.18 27.71 22.97
N ASN A 161 -2.39 28.98 22.61
CA ASN A 161 -3.01 29.96 23.49
C ASN A 161 -4.54 29.85 23.53
N VAL A 162 -5.14 29.15 22.54
CA VAL A 162 -6.58 28.94 22.48
C VAL A 162 -6.93 27.71 23.31
N ASN A 163 -7.70 27.88 24.39
CA ASN A 163 -8.17 26.76 25.22
C ASN A 163 -9.70 26.59 25.24
N THR A 164 -10.40 27.43 24.48
CA THR A 164 -11.87 27.48 24.40
C THR A 164 -12.30 27.45 22.94
N LEU A 165 -11.84 26.44 22.19
CA LEU A 165 -12.28 26.27 20.80
C LEU A 165 -13.67 25.60 20.81
N PRO A 166 -14.74 26.24 20.27
CA PRO A 166 -16.05 25.62 20.20
C PRO A 166 -16.07 24.54 19.12
N ASP A 167 -16.69 23.39 19.43
CA ASP A 167 -17.08 22.39 18.45
C ASP A 167 -18.44 22.71 17.80
N SER A 168 -18.91 21.86 16.88
CA SER A 168 -20.19 22.05 16.18
C SER A 168 -21.42 21.95 17.10
N TYR A 169 -21.26 21.34 18.28
CA TYR A 169 -22.30 21.19 19.29
C TYR A 169 -22.25 22.29 20.37
N GLY A 170 -21.25 23.17 20.33
CA GLY A 170 -21.04 24.27 21.27
C GLY A 170 -20.22 23.92 22.51
N ASN A 171 -19.59 22.75 22.58
CA ASN A 171 -18.66 22.42 23.66
C ASN A 171 -17.31 23.08 23.43
N GLU A 172 -16.65 23.50 24.51
CA GLU A 172 -15.31 24.10 24.44
C GLU A 172 -14.21 23.05 24.62
N TRP A 173 -13.22 23.09 23.73
CA TRP A 173 -12.11 22.17 23.72
C TRP A 173 -10.78 22.86 24.06
N THR A 174 -10.05 22.28 25.01
CA THR A 174 -8.68 22.71 25.36
C THR A 174 -7.66 22.30 24.30
N TYR A 175 -6.47 22.93 24.28
CA TYR A 175 -5.41 22.54 23.35
C TYR A 175 -5.01 21.06 23.49
N HIS A 176 -4.88 20.56 24.72
CA HIS A 176 -4.48 19.18 24.97
C HIS A 176 -5.53 18.16 24.48
N GLN A 177 -6.81 18.39 24.74
CA GLN A 177 -7.89 17.51 24.27
C GLN A 177 -7.96 17.43 22.75
N ARG A 178 -7.79 18.56 22.05
CA ARG A 178 -7.77 18.62 20.58
C ARG A 178 -6.60 17.87 19.99
N LYS A 179 -5.41 18.03 20.58
CA LYS A 179 -4.21 17.31 20.13
C LYS A 179 -4.30 15.81 20.42
N GLU A 180 -4.96 15.41 21.50
CA GLU A 180 -5.23 13.99 21.75
C GLU A 180 -6.20 13.39 20.72
N LEU A 181 -7.25 14.13 20.34
CA LEU A 181 -8.15 13.74 19.26
C LEU A 181 -7.43 13.67 17.91
N GLU A 182 -6.56 14.64 17.60
CA GLU A 182 -5.75 14.65 16.38
C GLU A 182 -4.84 13.42 16.28
N LEU A 183 -4.13 13.07 17.36
CA LEU A 183 -3.29 11.86 17.40
C LEU A 183 -4.11 10.57 17.25
N THR A 184 -5.33 10.57 17.80
CA THR A 184 -6.27 9.46 17.62
C THR A 184 -6.72 9.34 16.17
N CYS A 185 -7.00 10.47 15.50
CA CYS A 185 -7.31 10.49 14.06
C CYS A 185 -6.14 9.99 13.21
N GLN A 186 -4.90 10.40 13.53
CA GLN A 186 -3.69 9.92 12.85
C GLN A 186 -3.52 8.41 12.99
N THR A 187 -3.81 7.86 14.17
CA THR A 187 -3.75 6.42 14.44
C THR A 187 -4.84 5.66 13.67
N ALA A 188 -6.04 6.22 13.59
CA ALA A 188 -7.13 5.61 12.84
C ALA A 188 -6.93 5.67 11.33
N PHE A 189 -6.36 6.77 10.81
CA PHE A 189 -5.97 6.88 9.41
C PHE A 189 -4.88 5.86 9.08
N PHE A 190 -3.84 5.74 9.93
CA PHE A 190 -2.82 4.69 9.82
C PHE A 190 -3.43 3.28 9.76
N THR A 191 -4.37 2.98 10.66
CA THR A 191 -5.03 1.66 10.67
C THR A 191 -5.86 1.44 9.42
N THR A 192 -6.51 2.48 8.92
CA THR A 192 -7.29 2.41 7.69
C THR A 192 -6.39 2.08 6.50
N ILE A 193 -5.19 2.68 6.42
CA ILE A 193 -4.18 2.34 5.40
C ILE A 193 -3.84 0.85 5.46
N VAL A 194 -3.52 0.31 6.65
CA VAL A 194 -3.24 -1.13 6.83
C VAL A 194 -4.41 -2.01 6.35
N VAL A 195 -5.65 -1.63 6.68
CA VAL A 195 -6.84 -2.40 6.29
C VAL A 195 -7.10 -2.35 4.77
N VAL A 196 -6.88 -1.21 4.10
CA VAL A 196 -7.02 -1.12 2.64
C VAL A 196 -5.83 -1.73 1.89
N GLN A 197 -4.66 -1.81 2.55
CA GLN A 197 -3.49 -2.50 2.02
C GLN A 197 -3.73 -4.00 1.89
N TRP A 198 -4.54 -4.62 2.74
CA TRP A 198 -4.95 -6.01 2.52
C TRP A 198 -5.59 -6.23 1.14
N GLY A 199 -6.49 -5.33 0.77
CA GLY A 199 -7.17 -5.37 -0.53
C GLY A 199 -6.21 -5.11 -1.68
N THR A 200 -5.24 -4.24 -1.45
CA THR A 200 -4.21 -3.87 -2.44
C THR A 200 -3.18 -4.96 -2.64
N LEU A 201 -2.78 -5.66 -1.57
CA LEU A 201 -1.89 -6.83 -1.65
C LEU A 201 -2.56 -7.96 -2.43
N ILE A 202 -3.83 -8.24 -2.12
CA ILE A 202 -4.62 -9.24 -2.84
C ILE A 202 -4.79 -8.81 -4.30
N ALA A 203 -5.13 -7.55 -4.58
CA ALA A 203 -5.26 -7.04 -5.94
C ALA A 203 -3.93 -7.12 -6.72
N SER A 204 -2.81 -6.72 -6.13
CA SER A 204 -1.50 -6.68 -6.79
C SER A 204 -0.89 -8.06 -7.05
N LYS A 205 -1.42 -9.12 -6.41
CA LYS A 205 -0.99 -10.51 -6.60
C LYS A 205 -1.04 -10.98 -8.05
N THR A 206 -2.05 -10.54 -8.80
CA THR A 206 -2.29 -10.97 -10.19
C THR A 206 -2.46 -9.77 -11.12
N ARG A 207 -1.77 -9.77 -12.26
CA ARG A 207 -1.86 -8.71 -13.27
C ARG A 207 -2.95 -8.96 -14.31
N LYS A 208 -3.19 -10.23 -14.67
CA LYS A 208 -4.17 -10.61 -15.71
C LYS A 208 -5.12 -11.72 -15.26
N LEU A 209 -4.63 -12.71 -14.52
CA LEU A 209 -5.47 -13.80 -14.03
C LEU A 209 -6.44 -13.34 -12.95
N SER A 210 -7.49 -14.14 -12.75
CA SER A 210 -8.45 -13.90 -11.67
C SER A 210 -7.86 -14.39 -10.36
N LEU A 211 -8.23 -13.74 -9.25
CA LEU A 211 -7.90 -14.25 -7.92
C LEU A 211 -8.41 -15.66 -7.71
N PHE A 212 -9.59 -15.99 -8.23
CA PHE A 212 -10.17 -17.32 -8.12
C PHE A 212 -9.42 -18.38 -8.93
N SER A 213 -8.83 -18.00 -10.06
CA SER A 213 -8.03 -18.92 -10.88
C SER A 213 -6.63 -19.17 -10.30
N GLN A 214 -6.01 -18.15 -9.70
CA GLN A 214 -4.67 -18.25 -9.14
C GLN A 214 -4.67 -18.85 -7.73
N GLY A 215 -5.72 -18.56 -6.93
CA GLY A 215 -5.85 -19.00 -5.54
C GLY A 215 -4.86 -18.35 -4.57
N MET A 216 -5.06 -18.53 -3.26
CA MET A 216 -4.20 -18.00 -2.19
C MET A 216 -3.12 -19.00 -1.73
N GLY A 217 -2.40 -19.61 -2.68
CA GLY A 217 -1.38 -20.63 -2.38
C GLY A 217 -0.03 -20.10 -1.89
N ASN A 218 0.17 -18.78 -1.85
CA ASN A 218 1.42 -18.17 -1.40
C ASN A 218 1.41 -18.01 0.13
N TRP A 219 2.10 -18.91 0.83
CA TRP A 219 2.20 -18.89 2.29
C TRP A 219 2.84 -17.61 2.82
N PHE A 220 3.89 -17.11 2.16
CA PHE A 220 4.57 -15.88 2.57
C PHE A 220 3.66 -14.66 2.49
N LEU A 221 2.78 -14.60 1.49
CA LEU A 221 1.80 -13.52 1.35
C LEU A 221 0.76 -13.56 2.48
N ASN A 222 0.23 -14.76 2.78
CA ASN A 222 -0.74 -14.92 3.88
C ASN A 222 -0.11 -14.59 5.24
N PHE A 223 1.15 -14.98 5.44
CA PHE A 223 1.93 -14.57 6.62
C PHE A 223 2.12 -13.05 6.67
N GLY A 224 2.40 -12.41 5.53
CA GLY A 224 2.53 -10.96 5.41
C GLY A 224 1.28 -10.22 5.90
N LEU A 225 0.08 -10.62 5.45
CA LEU A 225 -1.19 -10.04 5.90
C LEU A 225 -1.39 -10.15 7.42
N PHE A 226 -1.10 -11.32 7.98
CA PHE A 226 -1.21 -11.54 9.41
C PHE A 226 -0.19 -10.70 10.19
N PHE A 227 1.06 -10.68 9.73
CA PHE A 227 2.14 -9.91 10.35
C PHE A 227 1.84 -8.41 10.34
N GLU A 228 1.36 -7.88 9.21
CA GLU A 228 1.00 -6.48 9.04
C GLU A 228 -0.06 -6.06 10.08
N THR A 229 -1.12 -6.87 10.20
CA THR A 229 -2.20 -6.64 11.16
C THR A 229 -1.72 -6.75 12.60
N ALA A 230 -0.92 -7.77 12.91
CA ALA A 230 -0.38 -7.99 14.24
C ALA A 230 0.57 -6.86 14.66
N LEU A 231 1.40 -6.37 13.73
CA LEU A 231 2.29 -5.24 13.96
C LEU A 231 1.47 -3.96 14.20
N ALA A 232 0.44 -3.69 13.40
CA ALA A 232 -0.42 -2.53 13.60
C ALA A 232 -1.09 -2.54 15.00
N ILE A 233 -1.63 -3.69 15.43
CA ILE A 233 -2.19 -3.87 16.77
C ILE A 233 -1.11 -3.67 17.84
N PHE A 234 0.07 -4.27 17.66
CA PHE A 234 1.18 -4.15 18.61
C PHE A 234 1.63 -2.69 18.80
N LEU A 235 1.76 -1.92 17.71
CA LEU A 235 2.16 -0.52 17.77
C LEU A 235 1.14 0.38 18.49
N GLN A 236 -0.15 0.07 18.37
CA GLN A 236 -1.23 0.89 18.94
C GLN A 236 -1.50 0.59 20.41
N TYR A 237 -1.52 -0.69 20.80
CA TYR A 237 -2.00 -1.11 22.12
C TYR A 237 -0.88 -1.38 23.13
N THR A 238 0.39 -1.43 22.71
CA THR A 238 1.51 -1.65 23.64
C THR A 238 1.86 -0.37 24.41
N PRO A 239 1.77 -0.38 25.76
CA PRO A 239 2.10 0.79 26.57
C PRO A 239 3.59 1.15 26.44
N GLY A 240 3.88 2.44 26.25
CA GLY A 240 5.23 2.97 26.06
C GLY A 240 5.60 3.15 24.59
N ILE A 241 5.29 2.17 23.74
CA ILE A 241 5.46 2.30 22.28
C ILE A 241 4.47 3.33 21.74
N ASN A 242 3.20 3.25 22.17
CA ASN A 242 2.16 4.20 21.80
C ASN A 242 2.53 5.65 22.17
N MET A 243 3.18 5.86 23.32
CA MET A 243 3.63 7.18 23.76
C MET A 243 4.84 7.67 22.96
N GLY A 244 5.79 6.78 22.63
CA GLY A 244 6.96 7.10 21.81
C GLY A 244 6.61 7.44 20.36
N LEU A 245 5.70 6.67 19.75
CA LEU A 245 5.26 6.86 18.36
C LEU A 245 4.07 7.82 18.21
N ARG A 246 3.58 8.38 19.33
CA ARG A 246 2.39 9.24 19.40
C ARG A 246 1.11 8.57 18.86
N LEU A 247 1.04 7.26 18.91
CA LEU A 247 -0.17 6.50 18.62
C LEU A 247 -1.11 6.52 19.83
N ARG A 248 -2.41 6.47 19.58
CA ARG A 248 -3.43 6.38 20.63
C ARG A 248 -4.24 5.10 20.48
N PRO A 249 -4.54 4.40 21.60
CA PRO A 249 -5.43 3.26 21.54
C PRO A 249 -6.80 3.74 21.09
N MET A 250 -7.41 2.99 20.19
CA MET A 250 -8.66 3.39 19.58
C MET A 250 -9.73 2.31 19.68
N ASN A 251 -10.98 2.72 19.50
CA ASN A 251 -12.13 1.84 19.58
C ASN A 251 -12.10 0.80 18.46
N PHE A 252 -12.55 -0.41 18.79
CA PHE A 252 -12.58 -1.52 17.83
C PHE A 252 -13.55 -1.25 16.66
N SER A 253 -14.58 -0.42 16.84
CA SER A 253 -15.50 -0.01 15.77
C SER A 253 -14.78 0.69 14.61
N TRP A 254 -13.76 1.49 14.89
CA TRP A 254 -13.06 2.27 13.87
C TRP A 254 -12.18 1.42 12.97
N TRP A 255 -11.82 0.19 13.36
CA TRP A 255 -11.13 -0.76 12.47
C TRP A 255 -11.98 -1.14 11.24
N PHE A 256 -13.30 -1.15 11.38
CA PHE A 256 -14.22 -1.57 10.30
C PHE A 256 -14.48 -0.49 9.26
N THR A 257 -14.11 0.77 9.54
CA THR A 257 -14.36 1.91 8.64
C THR A 257 -13.62 1.78 7.30
N GLY A 258 -12.45 1.14 7.28
CA GLY A 258 -11.67 0.90 6.07
C GLY A 258 -12.15 -0.27 5.21
N LEU A 259 -12.87 -1.25 5.79
CA LEU A 259 -13.26 -2.47 5.08
C LEU A 259 -14.08 -2.25 3.80
N PRO A 260 -15.06 -1.32 3.75
CA PRO A 260 -15.80 -1.06 2.52
C PRO A 260 -14.87 -0.66 1.35
N TYR A 261 -13.83 0.11 1.64
CA TYR A 261 -12.83 0.53 0.66
C TYR A 261 -11.91 -0.63 0.25
N THR A 262 -11.55 -1.51 1.19
CA THR A 262 -10.83 -2.75 0.89
C THR A 262 -11.61 -3.61 -0.12
N PHE A 263 -12.91 -3.83 0.12
CA PHE A 263 -13.75 -4.58 -0.82
C PHE A 263 -13.91 -3.86 -2.16
N LEU A 264 -14.04 -2.53 -2.15
CA LEU A 264 -14.11 -1.72 -3.38
C LEU A 264 -12.84 -1.88 -4.22
N ILE A 265 -11.66 -1.87 -3.61
CA ILE A 265 -10.38 -2.09 -4.31
C ILE A 265 -10.35 -3.49 -4.93
N ILE A 266 -10.69 -4.54 -4.17
CA ILE A 266 -10.68 -5.91 -4.68
C ILE A 266 -11.66 -6.09 -5.85
N ILE A 267 -12.89 -5.57 -5.71
CA ILE A 267 -13.94 -5.69 -6.71
C ILE A 267 -13.58 -4.89 -7.97
N SER A 268 -13.14 -3.64 -7.83
CA SER A 268 -12.76 -2.80 -8.97
C SER A 268 -11.59 -3.39 -9.76
N ASP A 269 -10.59 -3.94 -9.08
CA ASP A 269 -9.45 -4.57 -9.76
C ASP A 269 -9.84 -5.91 -10.41
N GLU A 270 -10.72 -6.71 -9.78
CA GLU A 270 -11.21 -7.94 -10.41
C GLU A 270 -12.08 -7.66 -11.64
N ILE A 271 -12.91 -6.61 -11.61
CA ILE A 271 -13.68 -6.14 -12.79
C ILE A 271 -12.71 -5.70 -13.90
N ARG A 272 -11.68 -4.92 -13.57
CA ARG A 272 -10.64 -4.50 -14.52
C ARG A 272 -9.98 -5.71 -15.19
N ARG A 273 -9.55 -6.70 -14.40
CA ARG A 273 -8.95 -7.94 -14.91
C ARG A 273 -9.93 -8.79 -15.72
N TYR A 274 -11.20 -8.83 -15.33
CA TYR A 274 -12.24 -9.48 -16.12
C TYR A 274 -12.39 -8.85 -17.52
N ILE A 275 -12.40 -7.52 -17.59
CA ILE A 275 -12.46 -6.78 -18.86
C ILE A 275 -11.20 -7.04 -19.70
N LEU A 276 -10.01 -7.06 -19.09
CA LEU A 276 -8.75 -7.40 -19.75
C LEU A 276 -8.76 -8.79 -20.40
N ARG A 277 -9.39 -9.78 -19.75
CA ARG A 277 -9.51 -11.14 -20.28
C ARG A 277 -10.55 -11.24 -21.40
N ARG A 278 -11.65 -10.50 -21.29
CA ARG A 278 -12.76 -10.56 -22.25
C ARG A 278 -12.49 -9.78 -23.54
N TYR A 279 -11.76 -8.67 -23.45
CA TYR A 279 -11.46 -7.80 -24.59
C TYR A 279 -9.95 -7.60 -24.77
N PRO A 280 -9.23 -8.61 -25.29
CA PRO A 280 -7.81 -8.47 -25.60
C PRO A 280 -7.62 -7.38 -26.67
N LYS A 281 -6.65 -6.50 -26.46
CA LYS A 281 -6.34 -5.26 -27.21
C LYS A 281 -7.31 -4.11 -27.01
N GLY A 282 -8.25 -4.21 -26.07
CA GLY A 282 -9.16 -3.14 -25.71
C GLY A 282 -8.46 -1.96 -25.01
N TRP A 283 -9.20 -0.87 -24.81
CA TRP A 283 -8.73 0.34 -24.14
C TRP A 283 -8.15 0.06 -22.74
N VAL A 284 -8.79 -0.83 -21.97
CA VAL A 284 -8.33 -1.19 -20.62
C VAL A 284 -6.95 -1.86 -20.64
N GLU A 285 -6.60 -2.63 -21.67
CA GLU A 285 -5.25 -3.24 -21.78
C GLU A 285 -4.21 -2.19 -22.16
N GLN A 286 -4.58 -1.22 -23.00
CA GLN A 286 -3.68 -0.14 -23.41
C GLN A 286 -3.40 0.86 -22.27
N GLU A 287 -4.34 1.06 -21.36
CA GLU A 287 -4.21 2.05 -20.28
C GLU A 287 -3.81 1.45 -18.93
N THR A 288 -4.24 0.23 -18.60
CA THR A 288 -4.12 -0.31 -17.23
C THR A 288 -3.30 -1.60 -17.11
N TYR A 289 -2.91 -2.23 -18.23
CA TYR A 289 -2.04 -3.39 -18.18
C TYR A 289 -0.58 -2.95 -18.12
N TYR A 290 -0.04 -2.97 -16.90
CA TYR A 290 1.38 -2.76 -16.59
C TYR A 290 2.12 -4.08 -16.51
#